data_AF-A0A226DC41-F1
#
_entry.id   AF-A0A226DC41-F1
#
_cell.length_a   1.000
_cell.length_b   1.000
_cell.length_c   1.000
_cell.angle_alpha   90.00
_cell.angle_beta   90.00
_cell.angle_gamma   90.00
#
_symmetry.space_group_name_H-M   'P 1'
#
loop_
_entity.id
_entity.type
_entity.pdbx_description
1 polymer ?
#
loop_
_entity_poly.entity_id
_entity_poly.type
_entity_poly.pdbx_seq_one_letter_code
_entity_poly.pdbx_strand_id
1 'polypeptide(L)'
;MVLDILDGWFVTVGVHLYDTLIPIFRKARFFLLLPFTPILKVITDHALSRLGVTIGSSPKADLCILDKRFYARLWADQIFGLEEMFAEGWWTSGNLEVFYDKLFSLGDKHRWLFRLQISYWEGLFRWGVLNTGRDGTNFNAAREYELPVEFFKLLTDKEHMQHSCGIYVNGATTYADSQIEKFKLIASKLELKPGMTLLDLGCGFGGLSKFMADNYGVTVTGVTVCESMATQATNHCRGSKVTIKTQHWRRMEGKFDRISIIEMLEHVGKQNYDEFFTKIKSLLNPGGRILLQHYVVDPGIPHFFEFACKNHFGQTYVAALNEFVTYSTRSFRIANMQDFSLDLEQAGKHFMGMIEDNRPEMEALVGPKLVRALQITYAAALAATKFKGGQVYQTVLVGKDDQNRIPVHRVTFRCARDSLPLHSYSNPQGSDHLLLEYKSVSCTESDTLKGNDCHGVWKLDQ
;
A
#
# COMPACT_ATOMS: atom_id res chain seq x y z
N MET A 1 15.61 -20.77 -25.62
CA MET A 1 14.70 -20.54 -26.77
C MET A 1 13.52 -21.50 -26.79
N VAL A 2 13.69 -22.82 -27.03
CA VAL A 2 12.53 -23.76 -27.06
C VAL A 2 11.84 -23.86 -25.69
N LEU A 3 12.62 -23.92 -24.60
CA LEU A 3 12.06 -23.92 -23.24
C LEU A 3 11.33 -22.60 -22.91
N ASP A 4 11.84 -21.45 -23.35
CA ASP A 4 11.19 -20.14 -23.14
C ASP A 4 9.87 -20.02 -23.92
N ILE A 5 9.82 -20.59 -25.13
CA ILE A 5 8.61 -20.65 -25.94
C ILE A 5 7.58 -21.57 -25.29
N LEU A 6 7.98 -22.77 -24.86
CA LEU A 6 7.09 -23.72 -24.19
C LEU A 6 6.55 -23.16 -22.86
N ASP A 7 7.39 -22.46 -22.12
CA ASP A 7 7.01 -21.81 -20.86
C ASP A 7 6.07 -20.61 -21.10
N GLY A 8 6.34 -19.80 -22.14
CA GLY A 8 5.42 -18.74 -22.57
C GLY A 8 4.05 -19.28 -23.00
N TRP A 9 4.02 -20.38 -23.76
CA TRP A 9 2.77 -21.06 -24.14
C TRP A 9 2.04 -21.65 -22.94
N PHE A 10 2.74 -22.33 -22.03
CA PHE A 10 2.16 -22.89 -20.82
C PHE A 10 1.51 -21.81 -19.96
N VAL A 11 2.20 -20.69 -19.78
CA VAL A 11 1.72 -19.55 -19.00
C VAL A 11 0.50 -18.89 -19.67
N THR A 12 0.55 -18.60 -20.98
CA THR A 12 -0.58 -17.96 -21.68
C THR A 12 -1.82 -18.86 -21.74
N VAL A 13 -1.66 -20.12 -22.14
CA VAL A 13 -2.77 -21.08 -22.20
C VAL A 13 -3.27 -21.43 -20.80
N GLY A 14 -2.36 -21.60 -19.85
CA GLY A 14 -2.67 -21.90 -18.45
C GLY A 14 -3.48 -20.77 -17.79
N VAL A 15 -3.08 -19.52 -17.98
CA VAL A 15 -3.84 -18.34 -17.50
C VAL A 15 -5.23 -18.31 -18.13
N HIS A 16 -5.34 -18.45 -19.46
CA HIS A 16 -6.65 -18.41 -20.14
C HIS A 16 -7.59 -19.53 -19.69
N LEU A 17 -7.07 -20.76 -19.57
CA LEU A 17 -7.81 -21.91 -19.08
C LEU A 17 -8.25 -21.68 -17.63
N TYR A 18 -7.35 -21.20 -16.77
CA TYR A 18 -7.64 -20.90 -15.38
C TYR A 18 -8.74 -19.85 -15.23
N ASP A 19 -8.60 -18.72 -15.92
CA ASP A 19 -9.56 -17.60 -15.91
C ASP A 19 -10.93 -18.02 -16.49
N THR A 20 -10.97 -19.08 -17.31
CA THR A 20 -12.21 -19.66 -17.82
C THR A 20 -12.85 -20.67 -16.85
N LEU A 21 -12.06 -21.58 -16.29
CA LEU A 21 -12.56 -22.70 -15.47
C LEU A 21 -12.94 -22.29 -14.05
N ILE A 22 -12.18 -21.42 -13.40
CA ILE A 22 -12.44 -21.03 -12.01
C ILE A 22 -13.82 -20.41 -11.83
N PRO A 23 -14.27 -19.45 -12.66
CA PRO A 23 -15.64 -18.95 -12.56
C PRO A 23 -16.72 -20.02 -12.71
N ILE A 24 -16.48 -21.07 -13.51
CA ILE A 24 -17.40 -22.20 -13.68
C ILE A 24 -17.47 -23.02 -12.40
N PHE A 25 -16.33 -23.39 -11.82
CA PHE A 25 -16.28 -24.14 -10.56
C PHE A 25 -16.91 -23.36 -9.41
N ARG A 26 -16.67 -22.05 -9.34
CA ARG A 26 -17.28 -21.16 -8.35
C ARG A 26 -18.81 -21.15 -8.46
N LYS A 27 -19.35 -21.02 -9.68
CA LYS A 27 -20.79 -21.14 -9.93
C LYS A 27 -21.33 -22.51 -9.53
N ALA A 28 -20.63 -23.59 -9.88
CA ALA A 28 -21.05 -24.94 -9.52
C ALA A 28 -21.11 -25.14 -7.99
N ARG A 29 -20.08 -24.70 -7.24
CA ARG A 29 -20.07 -24.72 -5.76
C ARG A 29 -21.24 -23.91 -5.19
N PHE A 30 -21.49 -22.71 -5.73
CA PHE A 30 -22.60 -21.87 -5.31
C PHE A 30 -23.96 -22.56 -5.49
N PHE A 31 -24.24 -23.12 -6.66
CA PHE A 31 -25.51 -23.82 -6.91
C PHE A 31 -25.66 -25.10 -6.10
N LEU A 32 -24.56 -25.82 -5.82
CA LEU A 32 -24.55 -26.98 -4.95
C LEU A 32 -24.94 -26.61 -3.50
N LEU A 33 -24.45 -25.47 -3.00
CA LEU A 33 -24.71 -24.99 -1.63
C LEU A 33 -26.04 -24.23 -1.48
N LEU A 34 -26.62 -23.75 -2.58
CA LEU A 34 -27.84 -22.93 -2.56
C LEU A 34 -29.03 -23.60 -1.82
N PRO A 35 -29.34 -24.89 -2.00
CA PRO A 35 -30.41 -25.56 -1.25
C PRO A 35 -30.17 -25.62 0.26
N PHE A 36 -28.91 -25.54 0.70
CA PHE A 36 -28.51 -25.62 2.12
C PHE A 36 -28.48 -24.26 2.82
N THR A 37 -28.88 -23.18 2.14
CA THR A 37 -28.93 -21.80 2.68
C THR A 37 -29.54 -21.71 4.10
N PRO A 38 -30.65 -22.38 4.46
CA PRO A 38 -31.21 -22.30 5.81
C PRO A 38 -30.26 -22.79 6.90
N ILE A 39 -29.52 -23.86 6.63
CA ILE A 39 -28.55 -24.44 7.58
C ILE A 39 -27.31 -23.55 7.64
N LEU A 40 -26.79 -23.14 6.48
CA LEU A 40 -25.62 -22.27 6.38
C LEU A 40 -25.84 -20.94 7.11
N LYS A 41 -27.06 -20.39 7.04
CA LYS A 41 -27.44 -19.19 7.81
C LYS A 41 -27.23 -19.37 9.31
N VAL A 42 -27.74 -20.46 9.89
CA VAL A 42 -27.61 -20.70 11.34
C VAL A 42 -26.14 -20.79 11.76
N ILE A 43 -25.32 -21.48 10.96
CA ILE A 43 -23.88 -21.62 11.24
C ILE A 43 -23.17 -20.26 11.11
N THR A 44 -23.43 -19.53 10.02
CA THR A 44 -22.83 -18.22 9.76
C THR A 44 -23.20 -17.21 10.85
N ASP A 45 -24.47 -17.11 11.22
CA ASP A 45 -24.93 -16.18 12.25
C ASP A 45 -24.30 -16.49 13.61
N HIS A 46 -24.20 -17.79 13.96
CA HIS A 46 -23.50 -18.20 15.17
C HIS A 46 -22.03 -17.79 15.13
N ALA A 47 -21.31 -18.07 14.04
CA ALA A 47 -19.90 -17.74 13.90
C ALA A 47 -19.65 -16.21 13.98
N LEU A 48 -20.46 -15.41 13.28
CA LEU A 48 -20.35 -13.96 13.29
C LEU A 48 -20.70 -13.36 14.66
N SER A 49 -21.71 -13.90 15.36
CA SER A 49 -22.03 -13.44 16.72
C SER A 49 -20.88 -13.68 17.71
N ARG A 50 -20.09 -14.76 17.55
CA ARG A 50 -18.89 -15.04 18.36
C ARG A 50 -17.77 -14.02 18.12
N LEU A 51 -17.75 -13.37 16.96
CA LEU A 51 -16.86 -12.27 16.63
C LEU A 51 -17.43 -10.89 17.03
N GLY A 52 -18.60 -10.85 17.67
CA GLY A 52 -19.28 -9.61 18.02
C GLY A 52 -19.84 -8.84 16.81
N VAL A 53 -19.98 -9.50 15.66
CA VAL A 53 -20.59 -8.93 14.46
C VAL A 53 -22.11 -8.93 14.62
N THR A 54 -22.70 -7.76 14.55
CA THR A 54 -24.15 -7.55 14.57
C THR A 54 -24.71 -7.70 13.16
N ILE A 55 -25.66 -8.63 13.01
CA ILE A 55 -26.38 -8.85 11.76
C ILE A 55 -27.76 -8.24 11.91
N GLY A 56 -28.15 -7.37 10.97
CA GLY A 56 -29.44 -6.69 11.05
C GLY A 56 -29.97 -6.23 9.71
N SER A 57 -31.18 -5.69 9.72
CA SER A 57 -31.81 -5.03 8.56
C SER A 57 -31.63 -3.51 8.57
N SER A 58 -30.95 -2.97 9.59
CA SER A 58 -30.68 -1.54 9.73
C SER A 58 -29.32 -1.20 9.12
N PRO A 59 -29.18 -0.02 8.49
CA PRO A 59 -27.88 0.52 8.08
C PRO A 59 -26.90 0.71 9.24
N LYS A 60 -27.31 0.57 10.51
CA LYS A 60 -26.40 0.65 11.66
C LYS A 60 -25.75 -0.70 12.03
N ALA A 61 -26.17 -1.79 11.41
CA ALA A 61 -25.58 -3.11 11.65
C ALA A 61 -24.18 -3.21 11.03
N ASP A 62 -23.31 -4.02 11.64
CA ASP A 62 -22.00 -4.32 11.05
C ASP A 62 -22.17 -5.04 9.70
N LEU A 63 -23.16 -5.92 9.60
CA LEU A 63 -23.51 -6.67 8.40
C LEU A 63 -25.02 -6.61 8.13
N CYS A 64 -25.43 -5.96 7.04
CA CYS A 64 -26.81 -5.89 6.57
C CYS A 64 -26.97 -6.70 5.28
N ILE A 65 -27.62 -7.87 5.38
CA ILE A 65 -27.79 -8.81 4.27
C ILE A 65 -29.05 -8.44 3.49
N LEU A 66 -28.86 -8.03 2.23
CA LEU A 66 -29.93 -7.62 1.32
C LEU A 66 -30.40 -8.78 0.44
N ASP A 67 -29.53 -9.75 0.18
CA ASP A 67 -29.84 -10.95 -0.59
C ASP A 67 -29.60 -12.23 0.24
N LYS A 68 -30.64 -13.05 0.44
CA LYS A 68 -30.53 -14.29 1.22
C LYS A 68 -29.61 -15.35 0.59
N ARG A 69 -29.31 -15.26 -0.72
CA ARG A 69 -28.33 -16.11 -1.39
C ARG A 69 -26.91 -15.87 -0.88
N PHE A 70 -26.70 -14.79 -0.12
CA PHE A 70 -25.46 -14.46 0.58
C PHE A 70 -24.83 -15.66 1.29
N TYR A 71 -25.60 -16.40 2.08
CA TYR A 71 -25.03 -17.48 2.91
C TYR A 71 -24.43 -18.58 2.04
N ALA A 72 -25.12 -19.04 1.00
CA ALA A 72 -24.58 -20.06 0.10
C ALA A 72 -23.30 -19.59 -0.59
N ARG A 73 -23.24 -18.32 -1.04
CA ARG A 73 -22.07 -17.79 -1.73
C ARG A 73 -20.90 -17.49 -0.77
N LEU A 74 -21.18 -17.06 0.45
CA LEU A 74 -20.16 -16.92 1.49
C LEU A 74 -19.49 -18.27 1.77
N TRP A 75 -20.22 -19.38 1.79
CA TRP A 75 -19.58 -20.70 1.97
C TRP A 75 -18.91 -21.22 0.69
N ALA A 76 -19.40 -20.85 -0.50
CA ALA A 76 -18.82 -21.28 -1.78
C ALA A 76 -17.48 -20.59 -2.11
N ASP A 77 -17.34 -19.32 -1.73
CA ASP A 77 -16.24 -18.43 -2.14
C ASP A 77 -15.56 -17.71 -0.97
N GLN A 78 -16.07 -17.87 0.26
CA GLN A 78 -15.51 -17.36 1.50
C GLN A 78 -15.20 -15.85 1.46
N ILE A 79 -14.02 -15.40 1.94
CA ILE A 79 -13.70 -13.96 2.02
C ILE A 79 -13.80 -13.26 0.66
N PHE A 80 -13.39 -13.95 -0.40
CA PHE A 80 -13.46 -13.40 -1.74
C PHE A 80 -14.92 -13.24 -2.21
N GLY A 81 -15.78 -14.20 -1.86
CA GLY A 81 -17.22 -14.10 -2.08
C GLY A 81 -17.88 -12.98 -1.28
N LEU A 82 -17.45 -12.78 -0.02
CA LEU A 82 -17.90 -11.68 0.83
C LEU A 82 -17.64 -10.33 0.13
N GLU A 83 -16.45 -10.15 -0.42
CA GLU A 83 -16.03 -8.91 -1.08
C GLU A 83 -16.75 -8.68 -2.42
N GLU A 84 -16.87 -9.70 -3.28
CA GLU A 84 -17.65 -9.60 -4.52
C GLU A 84 -19.12 -9.28 -4.25
N MET A 85 -19.72 -9.89 -3.23
CA MET A 85 -21.10 -9.65 -2.85
C MET A 85 -21.33 -8.23 -2.33
N PHE A 86 -20.35 -7.60 -1.69
CA PHE A 86 -20.43 -6.19 -1.31
C PHE A 86 -20.42 -5.30 -2.55
N ALA A 87 -19.48 -5.53 -3.47
CA ALA A 87 -19.40 -4.82 -4.73
C ALA A 87 -20.71 -4.97 -5.55
N GLU A 88 -21.31 -6.15 -5.54
CA GLU A 88 -22.59 -6.44 -6.20
C GLU A 88 -23.83 -5.94 -5.45
N GLY A 89 -23.70 -5.44 -4.22
CA GLY A 89 -24.82 -4.90 -3.44
C GLY A 89 -25.72 -5.96 -2.80
N TRP A 90 -25.22 -7.18 -2.58
CA TRP A 90 -25.95 -8.25 -1.87
C TRP A 90 -25.96 -8.03 -0.35
N TRP A 91 -25.03 -7.23 0.15
CA TRP A 91 -24.99 -6.79 1.54
C TRP A 91 -24.35 -5.40 1.63
N THR A 92 -24.60 -4.72 2.74
CA THR A 92 -24.02 -3.42 3.09
C THR A 92 -23.61 -3.38 4.56
N SER A 93 -22.87 -2.36 4.98
CA SER A 93 -22.43 -2.17 6.36
C SER A 93 -22.66 -0.73 6.80
N GLY A 94 -23.01 -0.55 8.08
CA GLY A 94 -23.01 0.77 8.70
C GLY A 94 -21.64 1.30 9.07
N ASN A 95 -20.68 0.40 9.26
CA ASN A 95 -19.30 0.74 9.56
C ASN A 95 -18.41 -0.41 9.10
N LEU A 96 -17.91 -0.28 7.87
CA LEU A 96 -17.11 -1.33 7.24
C LEU A 96 -15.77 -1.53 7.96
N GLU A 97 -15.20 -0.46 8.54
CA GLU A 97 -13.98 -0.55 9.33
C GLU A 97 -14.18 -1.43 10.58
N VAL A 98 -15.25 -1.18 11.35
CA VAL A 98 -15.55 -1.97 12.55
C VAL A 98 -15.86 -3.42 12.19
N PHE A 99 -16.56 -3.66 11.07
CA PHE A 99 -16.81 -5.00 10.57
C PHE A 99 -15.50 -5.76 10.28
N TYR A 100 -14.57 -5.14 9.55
CA TYR A 100 -13.27 -5.75 9.25
C TYR A 100 -12.36 -5.87 10.48
N ASP A 101 -12.40 -4.91 11.40
CA ASP A 101 -11.67 -4.99 12.67
C ASP A 101 -12.09 -6.25 13.47
N LYS A 102 -13.41 -6.51 13.54
CA LYS A 102 -13.96 -7.73 14.16
C LYS A 102 -13.56 -8.99 13.40
N LEU A 103 -13.65 -8.99 12.07
CA LEU A 103 -13.33 -10.14 11.23
C LEU A 103 -11.84 -10.53 11.33
N PHE A 104 -10.94 -9.53 11.30
CA PHE A 104 -9.50 -9.75 11.32
C PHE A 104 -8.96 -10.05 12.73
N SER A 105 -9.70 -9.72 13.80
CA SER A 105 -9.33 -10.09 15.17
C SER A 105 -9.14 -11.61 15.38
N LEU A 106 -9.84 -12.43 14.58
CA LEU A 106 -9.66 -13.88 14.55
C LEU A 106 -8.38 -14.27 13.78
N GLY A 107 -8.13 -13.61 12.66
CA GLY A 107 -6.96 -13.82 11.81
C GLY A 107 -5.65 -13.45 12.50
N ASP A 108 -5.64 -12.41 13.34
CA ASP A 108 -4.46 -12.02 14.11
C ASP A 108 -4.01 -13.14 15.07
N LYS A 109 -4.97 -13.76 15.77
CA LYS A 109 -4.71 -14.90 16.66
C LYS A 109 -4.40 -16.20 15.92
N HIS A 110 -4.96 -16.37 14.72
CA HIS A 110 -4.94 -17.63 13.98
C HIS A 110 -4.68 -17.39 12.48
N ARG A 111 -3.49 -16.87 12.14
CA ARG A 111 -3.09 -16.54 10.76
C ARG A 111 -3.19 -17.71 9.79
N TRP A 112 -3.03 -18.94 10.28
CA TRP A 112 -3.20 -20.15 9.46
C TRP A 112 -4.61 -20.29 8.84
N LEU A 113 -5.64 -19.64 9.40
CA LEU A 113 -7.00 -19.63 8.86
C LEU A 113 -7.08 -19.01 7.46
N PHE A 114 -6.16 -18.10 7.11
CA PHE A 114 -6.09 -17.57 5.75
C PHE A 114 -5.79 -18.67 4.71
N ARG A 115 -5.04 -19.71 5.08
CA ARG A 115 -4.73 -20.85 4.22
C ARG A 115 -5.89 -21.84 4.08
N LEU A 116 -6.95 -21.72 4.87
CA LEU A 116 -8.19 -22.48 4.67
C LEU A 116 -9.10 -21.87 3.60
N GLN A 117 -8.79 -20.66 3.14
CA GLN A 117 -9.57 -19.99 2.11
C GLN A 117 -9.26 -20.64 0.75
N ILE A 118 -10.29 -21.00 -0.02
CA ILE A 118 -10.17 -21.48 -1.39
C ILE A 118 -9.53 -20.39 -2.25
N SER A 119 -9.90 -19.12 -2.04
CA SER A 119 -9.33 -17.97 -2.74
C SER A 119 -7.83 -17.79 -2.50
N TYR A 120 -7.28 -18.27 -1.36
CA TYR A 120 -5.84 -18.26 -1.12
C TYR A 120 -5.12 -19.19 -2.10
N TRP A 121 -5.62 -20.42 -2.27
CA TRP A 121 -5.01 -21.39 -3.18
C TRP A 121 -5.25 -21.04 -4.64
N GLU A 122 -6.45 -20.53 -4.95
CA GLU A 122 -6.76 -19.97 -6.27
C GLU A 122 -5.77 -18.84 -6.61
N GLY A 123 -5.60 -17.87 -5.72
CA GLY A 123 -4.66 -16.76 -5.93
C GLY A 123 -3.19 -17.21 -5.96
N LEU A 124 -2.77 -18.13 -5.09
CA LEU A 124 -1.40 -18.64 -5.10
C LEU A 124 -1.06 -19.31 -6.43
N PHE A 125 -1.96 -20.12 -6.98
CA PHE A 125 -1.75 -20.75 -8.27
C PHE A 125 -1.79 -19.71 -9.40
N ARG A 126 -2.79 -18.82 -9.41
CA ARG A 126 -2.97 -17.83 -10.47
C ARG A 126 -1.86 -16.77 -10.53
N TRP A 127 -1.46 -16.24 -9.38
CA TRP A 127 -0.53 -15.12 -9.28
C TRP A 127 0.89 -15.55 -8.92
N GLY A 128 1.05 -16.67 -8.21
CA GLY A 128 2.36 -17.19 -7.81
C GLY A 128 2.97 -18.19 -8.79
N VAL A 129 2.16 -19.02 -9.45
CA VAL A 129 2.64 -20.07 -10.36
C VAL A 129 2.46 -19.66 -11.83
N LEU A 130 1.24 -19.30 -12.22
CA LEU A 130 0.92 -19.00 -13.63
C LEU A 130 1.37 -17.61 -14.08
N ASN A 131 1.76 -16.73 -13.16
CA ASN A 131 2.08 -15.34 -13.50
C ASN A 131 3.57 -15.01 -13.30
N THR A 132 4.30 -14.91 -14.42
CA THR A 132 5.73 -14.59 -14.45
C THR A 132 6.02 -13.10 -14.60
N GLY A 133 5.01 -12.23 -14.79
CA GLY A 133 5.22 -10.79 -15.02
C GLY A 133 6.17 -10.46 -16.18
N ARG A 134 6.18 -11.31 -17.23
CA ARG A 134 7.04 -11.15 -18.40
C ARG A 134 6.49 -10.06 -19.33
N ASP A 135 7.41 -9.26 -19.87
CA ASP A 135 7.10 -8.19 -20.82
C ASP A 135 6.41 -8.77 -22.07
N GLY A 136 5.31 -8.15 -22.49
CA GLY A 136 4.59 -8.49 -23.73
C GLY A 136 3.74 -9.77 -23.73
N THR A 137 3.81 -10.64 -22.72
CA THR A 137 3.04 -11.91 -22.72
C THR A 137 1.86 -11.94 -21.74
N ASN A 138 1.93 -11.26 -20.59
CA ASN A 138 0.87 -11.24 -19.57
C ASN A 138 0.87 -10.00 -18.64
N PHE A 139 1.66 -8.96 -18.95
CA PHE A 139 1.71 -7.74 -18.16
C PHE A 139 0.79 -6.68 -18.76
N ASN A 140 -0.32 -6.40 -18.08
CA ASN A 140 -1.19 -5.25 -18.37
C ASN A 140 -1.19 -4.32 -17.16
N ALA A 141 -1.22 -3.01 -17.42
CA ALA A 141 -1.51 -2.05 -16.37
C ALA A 141 -2.85 -2.44 -15.72
N ALA A 142 -2.94 -2.30 -14.41
CA ALA A 142 -4.16 -2.64 -13.69
C ALA A 142 -5.30 -1.70 -14.14
N ARG A 143 -6.51 -2.24 -14.26
CA ARG A 143 -7.68 -1.50 -14.76
C ARG A 143 -7.96 -0.23 -13.96
N GLU A 144 -7.66 -0.24 -12.66
CA GLU A 144 -7.81 0.95 -11.82
C GLU A 144 -6.91 2.10 -12.28
N TYR A 145 -5.70 1.82 -12.76
CA TYR A 145 -4.78 2.86 -13.24
C TYR A 145 -5.24 3.50 -14.56
N GLU A 146 -6.17 2.87 -15.27
CA GLU A 146 -6.80 3.43 -16.47
C GLU A 146 -8.04 4.29 -16.16
N LEU A 147 -8.43 4.44 -14.89
CA LEU A 147 -9.57 5.27 -14.51
C LEU A 147 -9.32 6.76 -14.82
N PRO A 148 -10.39 7.55 -15.03
CA PRO A 148 -10.26 8.98 -15.32
C PRO A 148 -9.47 9.72 -14.24
N VAL A 149 -8.71 10.75 -14.62
CA VAL A 149 -7.92 11.55 -13.67
C VAL A 149 -8.82 12.25 -12.63
N GLU A 150 -10.05 12.56 -13.01
CA GLU A 150 -11.11 13.13 -12.16
C GLU A 150 -11.45 12.19 -11.01
N PHE A 151 -11.42 10.87 -11.22
CA PHE A 151 -11.62 9.88 -10.17
C PHE A 151 -10.49 9.93 -9.14
N PHE A 152 -9.23 9.98 -9.61
CA PHE A 152 -8.08 10.08 -8.72
C PHE A 152 -8.04 11.39 -7.93
N LYS A 153 -8.51 12.50 -8.51
CA LYS A 153 -8.65 13.78 -7.78
C LYS A 153 -9.66 13.73 -6.63
N LEU A 154 -10.61 12.79 -6.67
CA LEU A 154 -11.55 12.54 -5.58
C LEU A 154 -10.97 11.56 -4.54
N LEU A 155 -10.18 10.59 -4.99
CA LEU A 155 -9.59 9.54 -4.14
C LEU A 155 -8.27 9.95 -3.46
N THR A 156 -7.60 11.00 -3.94
CA THR A 156 -6.28 11.43 -3.48
C THR A 156 -6.27 12.94 -3.22
N ASP A 157 -5.15 13.62 -3.41
CA ASP A 157 -5.08 15.07 -3.42
C ASP A 157 -5.20 15.64 -4.85
N LYS A 158 -5.83 16.81 -5.00
CA LYS A 158 -6.09 17.42 -6.33
C LYS A 158 -4.83 17.91 -7.03
N GLU A 159 -3.78 18.20 -6.27
CA GLU A 159 -2.58 18.86 -6.77
C GLU A 159 -1.59 17.82 -7.32
N HIS A 160 -1.19 16.85 -6.52
CA HIS A 160 -0.13 15.88 -6.83
C HIS A 160 -0.67 14.49 -7.20
N MET A 161 -1.94 14.23 -6.91
CA MET A 161 -2.65 12.98 -7.22
C MET A 161 -1.85 11.74 -6.81
N GLN A 162 -1.34 11.74 -5.57
CA GLN A 162 -0.56 10.63 -5.07
C GLN A 162 -1.47 9.50 -4.61
N HIS A 163 -1.35 8.33 -5.23
CA HIS A 163 -2.05 7.11 -4.82
C HIS A 163 -1.09 6.18 -4.07
N SER A 164 -0.61 6.65 -2.91
CA SER A 164 0.38 5.94 -2.08
C SER A 164 0.35 6.43 -0.63
N CYS A 165 0.95 5.69 0.30
CA CYS A 165 1.07 6.09 1.69
C CYS A 165 1.74 7.47 1.82
N GLY A 166 1.08 8.39 2.56
CA GLY A 166 1.63 9.68 2.98
C GLY A 166 2.49 9.56 4.25
N ILE A 167 3.05 10.67 4.72
CA ILE A 167 3.84 10.74 5.96
C ILE A 167 3.32 11.88 6.85
N TYR A 168 2.78 11.55 8.02
CA TYR A 168 2.06 12.45 8.93
C TYR A 168 2.99 12.99 10.02
N VAL A 169 3.83 13.93 9.61
CA VAL A 169 4.89 14.51 10.45
C VAL A 169 4.84 16.03 10.39
N ASN A 170 5.56 16.70 11.29
CA ASN A 170 5.61 18.17 11.32
C ASN A 170 4.23 18.84 11.42
N GLY A 171 3.24 18.15 11.99
CA GLY A 171 1.86 18.64 12.12
C GLY A 171 0.97 18.43 10.91
N ALA A 172 1.38 17.66 9.89
CA ALA A 172 0.51 17.27 8.78
C ALA A 172 -0.72 16.50 9.29
N THR A 173 -1.90 17.06 9.03
CA THR A 173 -3.19 16.45 9.42
C THR A 173 -4.06 16.08 8.22
N THR A 174 -3.78 16.62 7.04
CA THR A 174 -4.52 16.29 5.81
C THR A 174 -3.74 15.30 4.95
N TYR A 175 -4.43 14.62 4.03
CA TYR A 175 -3.75 13.73 3.08
C TYR A 175 -2.76 14.52 2.21
N ALA A 176 -3.16 15.69 1.69
CA ALA A 176 -2.29 16.54 0.88
C ALA A 176 -1.02 16.96 1.63
N ASP A 177 -1.13 17.43 2.88
CA ASP A 177 0.03 17.79 3.70
C ASP A 177 0.96 16.59 3.91
N SER A 178 0.37 15.40 4.17
CA SER A 178 1.16 14.18 4.36
C SER A 178 1.95 13.78 3.11
N GLN A 179 1.45 14.09 1.92
CA GLN A 179 2.15 13.85 0.65
C GLN A 179 3.30 14.84 0.44
N ILE A 180 3.09 16.12 0.80
CA ILE A 180 4.16 17.13 0.79
C ILE A 180 5.30 16.73 1.73
N GLU A 181 4.99 16.31 2.96
CA GLU A 181 6.00 15.86 3.92
C GLU A 181 6.69 14.57 3.45
N LYS A 182 5.94 13.66 2.81
CA LYS A 182 6.52 12.49 2.12
C LYS A 182 7.55 12.93 1.08
N PHE A 183 7.21 13.89 0.23
CA PHE A 183 8.12 14.38 -0.82
C PHE A 183 9.38 15.00 -0.23
N LYS A 184 9.24 15.89 0.76
CA LYS A 184 10.39 16.50 1.44
C LYS A 184 11.30 15.44 2.05
N LEU A 185 10.73 14.42 2.69
CA LEU A 185 11.51 13.33 3.27
C LEU A 185 12.23 12.51 2.20
N ILE A 186 11.57 12.21 1.08
CA ILE A 186 12.17 11.51 -0.06
C ILE A 186 13.36 12.30 -0.59
N ALA A 187 13.19 13.59 -0.85
CA ALA A 187 14.24 14.47 -1.35
C ALA A 187 15.43 14.55 -0.38
N SER A 188 15.14 14.61 0.93
CA SER A 188 16.13 14.60 1.99
C SER A 188 16.92 13.30 2.01
N LYS A 189 16.25 12.14 2.01
CA LYS A 189 16.87 10.79 1.99
C LYS A 189 17.71 10.55 0.73
N LEU A 190 17.26 11.08 -0.40
CA LEU A 190 18.02 11.06 -1.63
C LEU A 190 19.15 12.11 -1.65
N GLU A 191 19.22 13.06 -0.71
CA GLU A 191 20.15 14.19 -0.76
C GLU A 191 20.16 14.86 -2.14
N LEU A 192 18.97 15.23 -2.63
CA LEU A 192 18.85 15.88 -3.92
C LEU A 192 19.61 17.21 -3.94
N LYS A 193 20.37 17.44 -5.01
CA LYS A 193 21.09 18.68 -5.27
C LYS A 193 20.74 19.19 -6.67
N PRO A 194 20.72 20.51 -6.90
CA PRO A 194 20.50 21.07 -8.22
C PRO A 194 21.46 20.47 -9.26
N GLY A 195 20.93 20.15 -10.44
CA GLY A 195 21.68 19.55 -11.54
C GLY A 195 21.78 18.02 -11.53
N MET A 196 21.36 17.34 -10.44
CA MET A 196 21.27 15.88 -10.44
C MET A 196 20.16 15.36 -11.37
N THR A 197 20.33 14.12 -11.82
CA THR A 197 19.35 13.35 -12.56
C THR A 197 18.60 12.37 -11.64
N LEU A 198 17.27 12.40 -11.70
CA LEU A 198 16.39 11.52 -10.93
C LEU A 198 15.55 10.65 -11.87
N LEU A 199 15.56 9.33 -11.65
CA LEU A 199 14.58 8.42 -12.23
C LEU A 199 13.45 8.18 -11.24
N ASP A 200 12.23 8.53 -11.61
CA ASP A 200 11.02 8.24 -10.85
C ASP A 200 10.28 7.06 -11.49
N LEU A 201 10.51 5.85 -10.96
CA LEU A 201 10.02 4.59 -11.53
C LEU A 201 8.66 4.24 -10.92
N GLY A 202 7.61 4.32 -11.73
CA GLY A 202 6.22 4.30 -11.25
C GLY A 202 5.71 5.70 -10.93
N CYS A 203 5.94 6.68 -11.80
CA CYS A 203 5.71 8.11 -11.51
C CYS A 203 4.22 8.52 -11.37
N GLY A 204 3.27 7.62 -11.64
CA GLY A 204 1.83 7.91 -11.62
C GLY A 204 1.48 9.13 -12.47
N PHE A 205 0.77 10.10 -11.86
CA PHE A 205 0.41 11.39 -12.47
C PHE A 205 1.53 12.45 -12.43
N GLY A 206 2.75 12.09 -12.01
CA GLY A 206 3.91 12.97 -12.04
C GLY A 206 4.02 13.96 -10.87
N GLY A 207 3.17 13.87 -9.84
CA GLY A 207 3.19 14.79 -8.70
C GLY A 207 4.54 14.82 -7.97
N LEU A 208 5.10 13.66 -7.65
CA LEU A 208 6.45 13.55 -7.08
C LEU A 208 7.51 14.10 -8.04
N SER A 209 7.49 13.66 -9.29
CA SER A 209 8.43 14.10 -10.33
C SER A 209 8.46 15.63 -10.48
N LYS A 210 7.29 16.27 -10.55
CA LYS A 210 7.13 17.72 -10.62
C LYS A 210 7.68 18.40 -9.36
N PHE A 211 7.28 17.93 -8.19
CA PHE A 211 7.74 18.50 -6.92
C PHE A 211 9.26 18.46 -6.80
N MET A 212 9.89 17.35 -7.17
CA MET A 212 11.34 17.19 -7.14
C MET A 212 12.04 18.16 -8.10
N ALA A 213 11.57 18.23 -9.34
CA ALA A 213 12.15 19.13 -10.34
C ALA A 213 12.07 20.60 -9.93
N ASP A 214 10.90 21.03 -9.48
CA ASP A 214 10.62 22.45 -9.21
C ASP A 214 11.30 22.94 -7.92
N ASN A 215 11.36 22.11 -6.87
CA ASN A 215 11.86 22.51 -5.55
C ASN A 215 13.34 22.19 -5.31
N TYR A 216 13.90 21.19 -6.00
CA TYR A 216 15.28 20.73 -5.79
C TYR A 216 16.19 20.92 -7.02
N GLY A 217 15.66 21.45 -8.13
CA GLY A 217 16.43 21.78 -9.31
C GLY A 217 17.03 20.57 -10.04
N VAL A 218 16.45 19.40 -9.85
CA VAL A 218 16.87 18.15 -10.52
C VAL A 218 16.17 17.99 -11.87
N THR A 219 16.78 17.22 -12.76
CA THR A 219 16.14 16.77 -14.01
C THR A 219 15.54 15.39 -13.77
N VAL A 220 14.22 15.26 -13.96
CA VAL A 220 13.50 14.03 -13.66
C VAL A 220 13.10 13.29 -14.93
N THR A 221 13.34 11.99 -14.97
CA THR A 221 12.68 11.07 -15.91
C THR A 221 11.64 10.27 -15.13
N GLY A 222 10.35 10.57 -15.35
CA GLY A 222 9.24 9.81 -14.81
C GLY A 222 8.86 8.67 -15.74
N VAL A 223 8.58 7.49 -15.19
CA VAL A 223 8.23 6.30 -15.97
C VAL A 223 6.94 5.69 -15.43
N THR A 224 5.99 5.42 -16.32
CA THR A 224 4.79 4.64 -16.01
C THR A 224 4.51 3.66 -17.14
N VAL A 225 3.76 2.59 -16.85
CA VAL A 225 3.31 1.62 -17.87
C VAL A 225 1.92 1.94 -18.41
N CYS A 226 1.23 2.90 -17.79
CA CYS A 226 -0.13 3.29 -18.16
C CYS A 226 -0.09 4.54 -19.06
N GLU A 227 -0.60 4.41 -20.29
CA GLU A 227 -0.59 5.48 -21.29
C GLU A 227 -1.45 6.69 -20.91
N SER A 228 -2.61 6.45 -20.29
CA SER A 228 -3.49 7.53 -19.82
C SER A 228 -2.82 8.33 -18.70
N MET A 229 -2.19 7.67 -17.72
CA MET A 229 -1.40 8.33 -16.67
C MET A 229 -0.21 9.09 -17.26
N ALA A 230 0.51 8.52 -18.23
CA ALA A 230 1.63 9.20 -18.86
C ALA A 230 1.22 10.50 -19.56
N THR A 231 0.09 10.47 -20.26
CA THR A 231 -0.49 11.65 -20.92
C THR A 231 -0.84 12.73 -19.89
N GLN A 232 -1.49 12.35 -18.80
CA GLN A 232 -1.85 13.27 -17.72
C GLN A 232 -0.62 13.81 -16.99
N ALA A 233 0.36 12.97 -16.70
CA ALA A 233 1.62 13.37 -16.07
C ALA A 233 2.42 14.34 -16.94
N THR A 234 2.45 14.12 -18.25
CA THR A 234 3.11 15.03 -19.21
C THR A 234 2.45 16.41 -19.17
N ASN A 235 1.12 16.46 -19.13
CA ASN A 235 0.40 17.73 -19.00
C ASN A 235 0.62 18.38 -17.64
N HIS A 236 0.57 17.59 -16.56
CA HIS A 236 0.76 18.06 -15.19
C HIS A 236 2.16 18.66 -14.97
N CYS A 237 3.19 18.08 -15.60
CA CYS A 237 4.59 18.52 -15.47
C CYS A 237 5.02 19.57 -16.50
N ARG A 238 4.09 20.15 -17.28
CA ARG A 238 4.43 21.14 -18.31
C ARG A 238 5.17 22.33 -17.70
N GLY A 239 6.33 22.67 -18.26
CA GLY A 239 7.18 23.77 -17.78
C GLY A 239 8.19 23.37 -16.69
N SER A 240 8.08 22.17 -16.11
CA SER A 240 9.05 21.61 -15.18
C SER A 240 10.15 20.82 -15.92
N LYS A 241 11.29 20.59 -15.26
CA LYS A 241 12.40 19.75 -15.80
C LYS A 241 12.09 18.25 -15.71
N VAL A 242 10.96 17.83 -16.26
CA VAL A 242 10.45 16.46 -16.19
C VAL A 242 10.20 15.93 -17.59
N THR A 243 10.70 14.73 -17.88
CA THR A 243 10.35 13.94 -19.06
C THR A 243 9.58 12.71 -18.63
N ILE A 244 8.39 12.48 -19.18
CA ILE A 244 7.57 11.30 -18.90
C ILE A 244 7.76 10.27 -20.01
N LYS A 245 7.94 8.99 -19.64
CA LYS A 245 8.03 7.85 -20.55
C LYS A 245 6.97 6.80 -20.23
N THR A 246 6.24 6.36 -21.24
CA THR A 246 5.36 5.19 -21.15
C THR A 246 6.17 3.94 -21.48
N GLN A 247 6.76 3.30 -20.48
CA GLN A 247 7.74 2.25 -20.71
C GLN A 247 7.86 1.26 -19.53
N HIS A 248 8.11 -0.01 -19.84
CA HIS A 248 8.42 -1.01 -18.84
C HIS A 248 9.86 -0.85 -18.29
N TRP A 249 10.05 -1.07 -16.99
CA TRP A 249 11.34 -0.85 -16.30
C TRP A 249 12.51 -1.64 -16.89
N ARG A 250 12.26 -2.85 -17.42
CA ARG A 250 13.26 -3.68 -18.12
C ARG A 250 13.94 -2.97 -19.28
N ARG A 251 13.17 -2.16 -20.01
CA ARG A 251 13.64 -1.43 -21.19
C ARG A 251 14.35 -0.13 -20.83
N MET A 252 14.32 0.30 -19.56
CA MET A 252 14.92 1.58 -19.18
C MET A 252 16.41 1.60 -19.47
N GLU A 253 16.89 2.74 -19.95
CA GLU A 253 18.30 2.95 -20.31
C GLU A 253 18.81 4.23 -19.70
N GLY A 254 20.13 4.39 -19.72
CA GLY A 254 20.83 5.56 -19.18
C GLY A 254 21.35 5.33 -17.77
N LYS A 255 21.76 6.44 -17.15
CA LYS A 255 22.34 6.49 -15.82
C LYS A 255 21.78 7.67 -15.04
N PHE A 256 21.48 7.44 -13.76
CA PHE A 256 20.85 8.41 -12.89
C PHE A 256 21.61 8.54 -11.58
N ASP A 257 21.67 9.75 -11.05
CA ASP A 257 22.24 10.01 -9.73
C ASP A 257 21.35 9.43 -8.64
N ARG A 258 20.03 9.49 -8.84
CA ARG A 258 19.02 9.11 -7.86
C ARG A 258 17.90 8.33 -8.52
N ILE A 259 17.31 7.39 -7.78
CA ILE A 259 16.14 6.64 -8.22
C ILE A 259 15.10 6.65 -7.10
N SER A 260 13.86 7.06 -7.40
CA SER A 260 12.70 6.86 -6.53
C SER A 260 11.81 5.75 -7.09
N ILE A 261 11.35 4.88 -6.19
CA ILE A 261 10.43 3.77 -6.49
C ILE A 261 9.38 3.78 -5.39
N ILE A 262 8.17 4.24 -5.68
CA ILE A 262 7.10 4.40 -4.69
C ILE A 262 5.99 3.42 -5.01
N GLU A 263 5.81 2.40 -4.17
CA GLU A 263 4.72 1.42 -4.22
C GLU A 263 4.55 0.78 -5.61
N MET A 264 5.70 0.49 -6.24
CA MET A 264 5.80 -0.14 -7.55
C MET A 264 6.39 -1.56 -7.48
N LEU A 265 7.16 -1.88 -6.43
CA LEU A 265 7.84 -3.17 -6.27
C LEU A 265 6.84 -4.35 -6.23
N GLU A 266 5.65 -4.09 -5.70
CA GLU A 266 4.52 -5.00 -5.59
C GLU A 266 4.11 -5.53 -6.98
N HIS A 267 4.27 -4.72 -8.03
CA HIS A 267 3.94 -5.09 -9.40
C HIS A 267 5.08 -5.80 -10.14
N VAL A 268 6.27 -5.91 -9.54
CA VAL A 268 7.40 -6.62 -10.15
C VAL A 268 7.22 -8.14 -10.06
N GLY A 269 6.65 -8.62 -8.96
CA GLY A 269 6.50 -10.05 -8.67
C GLY A 269 7.81 -10.71 -8.21
N LYS A 270 7.72 -11.58 -7.20
CA LYS A 270 8.88 -12.22 -6.55
C LYS A 270 9.88 -12.85 -7.52
N GLN A 271 9.39 -13.54 -8.55
CA GLN A 271 10.21 -14.27 -9.51
C GLN A 271 11.18 -13.34 -10.29
N ASN A 272 10.86 -12.05 -10.36
CA ASN A 272 11.61 -11.04 -11.11
C ASN A 272 12.50 -10.17 -10.23
N TYR A 273 12.56 -10.37 -8.91
CA TYR A 273 13.30 -9.47 -8.01
C TYR A 273 14.80 -9.44 -8.29
N ASP A 274 15.44 -10.56 -8.60
CA ASP A 274 16.87 -10.58 -8.96
C ASP A 274 17.13 -9.77 -10.25
N GLU A 275 16.31 -9.97 -11.28
CA GLU A 275 16.37 -9.21 -12.53
C GLU A 275 16.14 -7.71 -12.27
N PHE A 276 15.12 -7.39 -11.47
CA PHE A 276 14.76 -6.03 -11.12
C PHE A 276 15.90 -5.30 -10.42
N PHE A 277 16.41 -5.81 -9.30
CA PHE A 277 17.48 -5.13 -8.58
C PHE A 277 18.78 -5.07 -9.40
N THR A 278 19.05 -6.07 -10.25
CA THR A 278 20.18 -6.02 -11.21
C THR A 278 19.99 -4.90 -12.22
N LYS A 279 18.79 -4.75 -12.77
CA LYS A 279 18.46 -3.66 -13.69
C LYS A 279 18.55 -2.30 -13.03
N ILE A 280 17.98 -2.12 -11.84
CA ILE A 280 18.07 -0.85 -11.09
C ILE A 280 19.54 -0.50 -10.82
N LYS A 281 20.38 -1.49 -10.48
CA LYS A 281 21.82 -1.29 -10.29
C LYS A 281 22.49 -0.79 -11.58
N SER A 282 22.10 -1.35 -12.73
CA SER A 282 22.62 -0.93 -14.04
C SER A 282 22.26 0.52 -14.41
N LEU A 283 21.20 1.08 -13.83
CA LEU A 283 20.75 2.45 -14.08
C LEU A 283 21.37 3.48 -13.13
N LEU A 284 22.13 3.04 -12.12
CA LEU A 284 22.69 3.93 -11.10
C LEU A 284 24.09 4.43 -11.50
N ASN A 285 24.34 5.73 -11.31
CA ASN A 285 25.68 6.30 -11.33
C ASN A 285 26.50 5.80 -10.13
N PRO A 286 27.85 5.78 -10.21
CA PRO A 286 28.70 5.59 -9.03
C PRO A 286 28.33 6.60 -7.94
N GLY A 287 28.18 6.14 -6.69
CA GLY A 287 27.71 6.97 -5.57
C GLY A 287 26.23 7.39 -5.64
N GLY A 288 25.45 6.79 -6.55
CA GLY A 288 24.02 7.02 -6.63
C GLY A 288 23.24 6.38 -5.48
N ARG A 289 22.00 6.83 -5.29
CA ARG A 289 21.12 6.34 -4.21
C ARG A 289 19.73 6.00 -4.73
N ILE A 290 19.13 5.00 -4.13
CA ILE A 290 17.77 4.58 -4.43
C ILE A 290 16.93 4.75 -3.16
N LEU A 291 15.76 5.36 -3.30
CA LEU A 291 14.73 5.33 -2.28
C LEU A 291 13.58 4.47 -2.77
N LEU A 292 13.21 3.50 -1.94
CA LEU A 292 12.15 2.54 -2.22
C LEU A 292 11.11 2.62 -1.10
N GLN A 293 9.90 3.09 -1.41
CA GLN A 293 8.73 2.95 -0.54
C GLN A 293 7.96 1.72 -0.99
N HIS A 294 7.77 0.75 -0.09
CA HIS A 294 7.13 -0.53 -0.42
C HIS A 294 6.33 -1.09 0.73
N TYR A 295 5.29 -1.82 0.36
CA TYR A 295 4.54 -2.68 1.25
C TYR A 295 5.32 -3.96 1.53
N VAL A 296 5.22 -4.39 2.78
CA VAL A 296 5.58 -5.75 3.18
C VAL A 296 4.42 -6.38 3.94
N VAL A 297 4.30 -7.69 3.83
CA VAL A 297 3.37 -8.47 4.65
C VAL A 297 4.12 -9.30 5.68
N ASP A 298 3.46 -9.57 6.79
CA ASP A 298 3.98 -10.57 7.72
C ASP A 298 3.95 -11.98 7.07
N PRO A 299 4.94 -12.87 7.33
CA PRO A 299 5.01 -14.20 6.71
C PRO A 299 3.78 -15.10 6.91
N GLY A 300 2.93 -14.82 7.90
CA GLY A 300 1.68 -15.54 8.14
C GLY A 300 0.50 -15.08 7.28
N ILE A 301 0.64 -13.97 6.55
CA ILE A 301 -0.41 -13.35 5.73
C ILE A 301 -0.21 -13.74 4.25
N PRO A 302 -1.28 -13.89 3.46
CA PRO A 302 -1.17 -14.06 2.02
C PRO A 302 -0.38 -12.92 1.35
N HIS A 303 0.55 -13.26 0.46
CA HIS A 303 1.30 -12.30 -0.35
C HIS A 303 0.49 -11.70 -1.51
N PHE A 304 -0.69 -12.26 -1.77
CA PHE A 304 -1.61 -11.86 -2.82
C PHE A 304 -3.01 -11.78 -2.20
N PHE A 305 -3.77 -10.75 -2.57
CA PHE A 305 -5.18 -10.61 -2.18
C PHE A 305 -6.03 -10.76 -3.43
N GLU A 306 -6.64 -11.93 -3.61
CA GLU A 306 -7.33 -12.32 -4.86
C GLU A 306 -8.35 -11.27 -5.33
N PHE A 307 -9.13 -10.70 -4.41
CA PHE A 307 -10.12 -9.66 -4.74
C PHE A 307 -9.46 -8.39 -5.26
N ALA A 308 -8.42 -7.91 -4.58
CA ALA A 308 -7.70 -6.71 -4.98
C ALA A 308 -6.94 -6.92 -6.31
N CYS A 309 -6.31 -8.08 -6.50
CA CYS A 309 -5.64 -8.43 -7.75
C CYS A 309 -6.62 -8.44 -8.94
N LYS A 310 -7.78 -9.07 -8.74
CA LYS A 310 -8.79 -9.22 -9.80
C LYS A 310 -9.52 -7.91 -10.15
N ASN A 311 -9.78 -7.06 -9.17
CA ASN A 311 -10.65 -5.89 -9.36
C ASN A 311 -9.90 -4.55 -9.49
N HIS A 312 -8.69 -4.44 -8.93
CA HIS A 312 -8.03 -3.14 -8.71
C HIS A 312 -6.60 -3.10 -9.24
N PHE A 313 -5.70 -3.84 -8.59
CA PHE A 313 -4.25 -3.67 -8.75
C PHE A 313 -3.59 -4.66 -9.73
N GLY A 314 -4.37 -5.56 -10.32
CA GLY A 314 -3.85 -6.54 -11.26
C GLY A 314 -2.85 -7.46 -10.58
N GLN A 315 -1.71 -7.71 -11.23
CA GLN A 315 -0.64 -8.50 -10.64
C GLN A 315 0.03 -7.72 -9.50
N THR A 316 -0.19 -8.16 -8.26
CA THR A 316 0.54 -7.68 -7.09
C THR A 316 1.09 -8.83 -6.27
N TYR A 317 2.35 -8.74 -5.87
CA TYR A 317 2.98 -9.59 -4.86
C TYR A 317 3.58 -8.71 -3.79
N VAL A 318 3.03 -8.77 -2.59
CA VAL A 318 3.60 -8.04 -1.45
C VAL A 318 4.61 -8.96 -0.78
N ALA A 319 5.87 -8.55 -0.74
CA ALA A 319 6.94 -9.37 -0.18
C ALA A 319 6.86 -9.46 1.35
N ALA A 320 7.35 -10.55 1.94
CA ALA A 320 7.73 -10.50 3.34
C ALA A 320 9.03 -9.71 3.51
N LEU A 321 9.23 -9.07 4.67
CA LEU A 321 10.40 -8.23 4.90
C LEU A 321 11.73 -8.97 4.69
N ASN A 322 11.81 -10.24 5.13
CA ASN A 322 12.99 -11.08 4.92
C ASN A 322 13.26 -11.38 3.43
N GLU A 323 12.21 -11.51 2.61
CA GLU A 323 12.35 -11.68 1.16
C GLU A 323 12.92 -10.40 0.55
N PHE A 324 12.33 -9.23 0.87
CA PHE A 324 12.84 -7.94 0.40
C PHE A 324 14.32 -7.76 0.75
N VAL A 325 14.71 -8.01 2.01
CA VAL A 325 16.10 -7.90 2.48
C VAL A 325 16.99 -8.88 1.70
N THR A 326 16.57 -10.13 1.53
CA THR A 326 17.35 -11.15 0.82
C THR A 326 17.63 -10.76 -0.63
N TYR A 327 16.60 -10.33 -1.37
CA TYR A 327 16.76 -10.00 -2.79
C TYR A 327 17.49 -8.67 -3.00
N SER A 328 17.15 -7.63 -2.24
CA SER A 328 17.79 -6.32 -2.39
C SER A 328 19.28 -6.36 -2.04
N THR A 329 19.67 -7.10 -1.00
CA THR A 329 21.07 -7.19 -0.54
C THR A 329 21.99 -8.01 -1.44
N ARG A 330 21.45 -8.73 -2.42
CA ARG A 330 22.26 -9.35 -3.50
C ARG A 330 22.92 -8.29 -4.38
N SER A 331 22.23 -7.18 -4.63
CA SER A 331 22.70 -6.10 -5.52
C SER A 331 23.21 -4.87 -4.77
N PHE A 332 22.67 -4.58 -3.59
CA PHE A 332 22.88 -3.33 -2.87
C PHE A 332 23.24 -3.53 -1.40
N ARG A 333 23.67 -2.45 -0.75
CA ARG A 333 23.69 -2.31 0.70
C ARG A 333 22.44 -1.54 1.15
N ILE A 334 21.76 -2.00 2.20
CA ILE A 334 20.69 -1.24 2.86
C ILE A 334 21.37 -0.19 3.75
N ALA A 335 21.20 1.08 3.41
CA ALA A 335 21.77 2.18 4.18
C ALA A 335 20.83 2.68 5.29
N ASN A 336 19.53 2.65 5.03
CA ASN A 336 18.48 3.00 5.99
C ASN A 336 17.20 2.24 5.64
N MET A 337 16.42 1.89 6.65
CA MET A 337 15.09 1.33 6.51
C MET A 337 14.23 1.87 7.65
N GLN A 338 13.11 2.49 7.31
CA GLN A 338 12.22 3.13 8.27
C GLN A 338 10.78 2.69 8.04
N ASP A 339 10.13 2.30 9.13
CA ASP A 339 8.73 1.88 9.18
C ASP A 339 7.80 3.09 9.20
N PHE A 340 6.79 3.10 8.33
CA PHE A 340 5.72 4.11 8.26
C PHE A 340 4.32 3.47 8.34
N SER A 341 4.19 2.30 8.96
CA SER A 341 2.93 1.55 9.01
C SER A 341 1.81 2.29 9.78
N LEU A 342 2.16 3.15 10.74
CA LEU A 342 1.18 3.99 11.43
C LEU A 342 0.65 5.11 10.52
N ASP A 343 1.51 5.65 9.66
CA ASP A 343 1.13 6.62 8.64
C ASP A 343 0.23 5.98 7.57
N LEU A 344 0.47 4.70 7.25
CA LEU A 344 -0.40 3.92 6.37
C LEU A 344 -1.81 3.74 6.96
N GLU A 345 -1.92 3.53 8.27
CA GLU A 345 -3.24 3.49 8.93
C GLU A 345 -3.98 4.83 8.76
N GLN A 346 -3.27 5.94 8.94
CA GLN A 346 -3.84 7.28 8.78
C GLN A 346 -4.22 7.57 7.31
N ALA A 347 -3.38 7.17 6.36
CA ALA A 347 -3.67 7.26 4.93
C ALA A 347 -4.91 6.43 4.56
N GLY A 348 -5.02 5.20 5.10
CA GLY A 348 -6.19 4.34 4.90
C GLY A 348 -7.49 4.98 5.39
N LYS A 349 -7.49 5.64 6.55
CA LYS A 349 -8.64 6.41 7.04
C LYS A 349 -9.02 7.55 6.12
N HIS A 350 -8.03 8.26 5.55
CA HIS A 350 -8.30 9.32 4.57
C HIS A 350 -8.89 8.76 3.27
N PHE A 351 -8.38 7.64 2.75
CA PHE A 351 -8.98 6.99 1.58
C PHE A 351 -10.44 6.59 1.84
N MET A 352 -10.73 5.99 2.99
CA MET A 352 -12.10 5.65 3.38
C MET A 352 -13.00 6.88 3.47
N GLY A 353 -12.53 7.96 4.10
CA GLY A 353 -13.26 9.22 4.18
C GLY A 353 -13.52 9.85 2.81
N MET A 354 -12.49 9.93 1.95
CA MET A 354 -12.62 10.48 0.60
C MET A 354 -13.58 9.68 -0.29
N ILE A 355 -13.60 8.35 -0.17
CA ILE A 355 -14.56 7.49 -0.89
C ILE A 355 -15.98 7.77 -0.42
N GLU A 356 -16.20 7.96 0.89
CA GLU A 356 -17.52 8.25 1.45
C GLU A 356 -17.99 9.64 1.05
N ASP A 357 -17.15 10.65 1.26
CA ASP A 357 -17.46 12.07 1.03
C ASP A 357 -17.74 12.38 -0.45
N ASN A 358 -17.05 11.70 -1.37
CA ASN A 358 -17.16 11.93 -2.82
C ASN A 358 -17.91 10.80 -3.54
N ARG A 359 -18.63 9.94 -2.80
CA ARG A 359 -19.31 8.77 -3.38
C ARG A 359 -20.19 9.13 -4.58
N PRO A 360 -21.09 10.14 -4.54
CA PRO A 360 -21.97 10.43 -5.67
C PRO A 360 -21.20 10.77 -6.95
N GLU A 361 -20.14 11.60 -6.85
CA GLU A 361 -19.30 11.95 -7.99
C GLU A 361 -18.49 10.76 -8.51
N MET A 362 -17.93 9.94 -7.60
CA MET A 362 -17.18 8.74 -7.99
C MET A 362 -18.10 7.73 -8.70
N GLU A 363 -19.32 7.50 -8.19
CA GLU A 363 -20.28 6.59 -8.81
C GLU A 363 -20.75 7.08 -10.18
N ALA A 364 -20.86 8.39 -10.38
CA ALA A 364 -21.16 8.97 -11.69
C ALA A 364 -20.04 8.74 -12.72
N LEU A 365 -18.78 8.70 -12.28
CA LEU A 365 -17.61 8.48 -13.15
C LEU A 365 -17.41 7.02 -13.52
N VAL A 366 -17.51 6.10 -12.54
CA VAL A 366 -17.06 4.70 -12.72
C VAL A 366 -18.13 3.65 -12.39
N GLY A 367 -19.30 4.08 -11.93
CA GLY A 367 -20.40 3.23 -11.53
C GLY A 367 -20.30 2.74 -10.07
N PRO A 368 -21.46 2.43 -9.45
CA PRO A 368 -21.54 2.11 -8.03
C PRO A 368 -20.85 0.80 -7.64
N LYS A 369 -20.76 -0.14 -8.57
CA LYS A 369 -20.07 -1.43 -8.33
C LYS A 369 -18.58 -1.22 -8.07
N LEU A 370 -17.90 -0.36 -8.84
CA LEU A 370 -16.46 -0.15 -8.68
C LEU A 370 -16.15 0.64 -7.41
N VAL A 371 -16.96 1.67 -7.09
CA VAL A 371 -16.81 2.42 -5.84
C VAL A 371 -16.97 1.53 -4.61
N ARG A 372 -17.97 0.63 -4.60
CA ARG A 372 -18.10 -0.36 -3.52
C ARG A 372 -16.92 -1.33 -3.46
N ALA A 373 -16.44 -1.81 -4.62
CA ALA A 373 -15.27 -2.69 -4.66
C ALA A 373 -14.02 -1.99 -4.09
N LEU A 374 -13.86 -0.70 -4.36
CA LEU A 374 -12.75 0.10 -3.85
C LEU A 374 -12.87 0.29 -2.33
N GLN A 375 -14.05 0.70 -1.86
CA GLN A 375 -14.33 0.89 -0.43
C GLN A 375 -14.00 -0.35 0.40
N ILE A 376 -14.43 -1.54 -0.06
CA ILE A 376 -14.15 -2.76 0.69
C ILE A 376 -12.68 -3.17 0.66
N THR A 377 -11.98 -2.86 -0.44
CA THR A 377 -10.53 -3.11 -0.55
C THR A 377 -9.75 -2.25 0.45
N TYR A 378 -10.09 -0.96 0.57
CA TYR A 378 -9.47 -0.08 1.55
C TYR A 378 -9.82 -0.42 2.99
N ALA A 379 -11.06 -0.83 3.27
CA ALA A 379 -11.44 -1.29 4.60
C ALA A 379 -10.65 -2.55 5.01
N ALA A 380 -10.50 -3.52 4.09
CA ALA A 380 -9.70 -4.71 4.30
C ALA A 380 -8.21 -4.39 4.51
N ALA A 381 -7.64 -3.51 3.67
CA ALA A 381 -6.25 -3.08 3.79
C ALA A 381 -5.99 -2.33 5.11
N LEU A 382 -6.89 -1.43 5.51
CA LEU A 382 -6.79 -0.68 6.77
C LEU A 382 -6.81 -1.63 7.98
N ALA A 383 -7.71 -2.61 7.99
CA ALA A 383 -7.74 -3.62 9.03
C ALA A 383 -6.45 -4.47 9.04
N ALA A 384 -5.96 -4.90 7.87
CA ALA A 384 -4.70 -5.62 7.77
C ALA A 384 -3.53 -4.82 8.35
N THR A 385 -3.48 -3.50 8.15
CA THR A 385 -2.47 -2.61 8.74
C THR A 385 -2.59 -2.52 10.26
N LYS A 386 -3.80 -2.33 10.80
CA LYS A 386 -4.04 -2.28 12.26
C LYS A 386 -3.57 -3.55 12.98
N PHE A 387 -3.72 -4.72 12.35
CA PHE A 387 -3.26 -6.01 12.89
C PHE A 387 -1.83 -6.38 12.50
N LYS A 388 -1.02 -5.42 12.00
CA LYS A 388 0.38 -5.63 11.59
C LYS A 388 0.53 -6.76 10.56
N GLY A 389 -0.49 -6.96 9.74
CA GLY A 389 -0.49 -7.91 8.62
C GLY A 389 0.09 -7.29 7.35
N GLY A 390 -0.23 -6.02 7.10
CA GLY A 390 0.39 -5.18 6.07
C GLY A 390 1.17 -4.03 6.70
N GLN A 391 2.33 -3.72 6.16
CA GLN A 391 3.23 -2.68 6.65
C GLN A 391 3.81 -1.92 5.47
N VAL A 392 4.30 -0.70 5.69
CA VAL A 392 5.01 0.08 4.67
C VAL A 392 6.36 0.55 5.19
N TYR A 393 7.39 0.42 4.36
CA TYR A 393 8.74 0.83 4.68
C TYR A 393 9.28 1.78 3.61
N GLN A 394 10.02 2.80 4.03
CA GLN A 394 10.95 3.51 3.15
C GLN A 394 12.36 3.01 3.39
N THR A 395 12.98 2.47 2.34
CA THR A 395 14.34 1.92 2.35
C THR A 395 15.24 2.72 1.44
N VAL A 396 16.42 3.09 1.94
CA VAL A 396 17.50 3.68 1.14
C VAL A 396 18.52 2.59 0.80
N LEU A 397 18.72 2.37 -0.50
CA LEU A 397 19.70 1.44 -1.03
C LEU A 397 20.85 2.20 -1.71
N VAL A 398 22.07 1.69 -1.54
CA VAL A 398 23.29 2.22 -2.13
C VAL A 398 24.15 1.09 -2.71
N GLY A 399 25.17 1.45 -3.51
CA GLY A 399 26.15 0.48 -4.02
C GLY A 399 26.77 -0.35 -2.90
N LYS A 400 27.11 -1.62 -3.16
CA LYS A 400 27.74 -2.50 -2.17
C LYS A 400 29.11 -1.98 -1.71
N ASP A 401 29.80 -1.32 -2.62
CA ASP A 401 31.09 -0.66 -2.46
C ASP A 401 30.97 0.72 -1.80
N ASP A 402 29.76 1.28 -1.67
CA ASP A 402 29.55 2.59 -1.04
C ASP A 402 29.78 2.51 0.47
N GLN A 403 30.90 3.08 0.92
CA GLN A 403 31.30 3.18 2.33
C GLN A 403 30.80 4.44 3.03
N ASN A 404 30.06 5.32 2.32
CA ASN A 404 29.58 6.55 2.92
C ASN A 404 28.49 6.26 3.95
N ARG A 405 28.58 6.97 5.08
CA ARG A 405 27.51 7.01 6.06
C ARG A 405 26.39 7.89 5.52
N ILE A 406 25.21 7.32 5.41
CA ILE A 406 24.00 8.06 5.02
C ILE A 406 23.43 8.72 6.29
N PRO A 407 23.14 10.03 6.28
CA PRO A 407 22.54 10.71 7.42
C PRO A 407 21.24 10.04 7.85
N VAL A 408 21.01 9.98 9.16
CA VAL A 408 19.70 9.62 9.70
C VAL A 408 18.85 10.88 9.66
N HIS A 409 17.84 10.88 8.80
CA HIS A 409 16.91 11.99 8.70
C HIS A 409 16.00 11.99 9.94
N ARG A 410 16.12 13.01 10.78
CA ARG A 410 15.22 13.20 11.92
C ARG A 410 13.89 13.71 11.40
N VAL A 411 12.83 13.02 11.79
CA VAL A 411 11.47 13.42 11.49
C VAL A 411 10.75 13.59 12.82
N THR A 412 10.12 14.75 13.01
CA THR A 412 9.40 15.05 14.25
C THR A 412 7.97 14.57 14.11
N PHE A 413 7.64 13.49 14.81
CA PHE A 413 6.27 13.01 14.96
C PHE A 413 5.61 13.78 16.13
N ARG A 414 4.36 14.25 15.97
CA ARG A 414 3.60 14.70 17.13
C ARG A 414 3.32 13.48 18.00
N CYS A 415 3.67 13.55 19.28
CA CYS A 415 3.23 12.56 20.24
C CYS A 415 1.72 12.79 20.46
N ALA A 416 0.87 11.84 20.08
CA ALA A 416 -0.56 11.86 20.42
C ALA A 416 -0.79 11.51 21.91
N ARG A 417 -0.11 12.22 22.83
CA ARG A 417 -0.20 12.03 24.29
C ARG A 417 -0.81 13.22 25.03
N ASP A 418 -1.52 14.11 24.34
CA ASP A 418 -2.17 15.25 25.01
C ASP A 418 -3.51 14.90 25.69
N SER A 419 -3.85 13.61 25.84
CA SER A 419 -5.12 13.19 26.46
C SER A 419 -5.07 11.86 27.23
N LEU A 420 -3.95 11.52 27.86
CA LEU A 420 -3.99 10.57 28.97
C LEU A 420 -4.25 11.35 30.27
N PRO A 421 -5.37 11.12 30.99
CA PRO A 421 -5.48 11.63 32.34
C PRO A 421 -4.33 11.02 33.14
N LEU A 422 -3.58 11.87 33.84
CA LEU A 422 -2.58 11.46 34.83
C LEU A 422 -3.28 10.60 35.89
N HIS A 423 -3.31 9.29 35.70
CA HIS A 423 -3.65 8.37 36.77
C HIS A 423 -2.44 8.26 37.69
N SER A 424 -2.51 8.96 38.82
CA SER A 424 -1.62 8.73 39.96
C SER A 424 -1.86 7.31 40.48
N TYR A 425 -0.98 6.39 40.10
CA TYR A 425 -0.87 5.10 40.78
C TYR A 425 -0.02 5.32 42.04
N SER A 426 -0.66 5.38 43.20
CA SER A 426 0.02 5.19 44.48
C SER A 426 0.23 3.70 44.72
N ASN A 427 1.48 3.25 44.67
CA ASN A 427 1.85 1.92 45.15
C ASN A 427 2.17 2.00 46.66
N PRO A 428 1.61 1.17 47.56
CA PRO A 428 1.75 1.32 49.01
C PRO A 428 3.07 0.82 49.61
N GLN A 429 4.12 0.61 48.83
CA GLN A 429 5.39 0.08 49.34
C GLN A 429 6.55 0.97 48.87
N GLY A 430 7.18 1.62 49.85
CA GLY A 430 8.25 2.58 49.66
C GLY A 430 9.49 1.97 49.03
N SER A 431 9.89 2.55 47.91
CA SER A 431 11.26 2.52 47.41
C SER A 431 11.45 3.75 46.52
N ASP A 432 12.41 4.61 46.89
CA ASP A 432 12.72 5.87 46.21
C ASP A 432 13.12 5.65 44.75
N HIS A 433 12.40 6.30 43.83
CA HIS A 433 12.82 6.41 42.43
C HIS A 433 12.71 7.86 41.93
N LEU A 434 13.82 8.31 41.35
CA LEU A 434 14.05 9.58 40.66
C LEU A 434 12.98 9.85 39.59
N LEU A 435 12.27 10.97 39.74
CA LEU A 435 11.40 11.55 38.71
C LEU A 435 12.26 12.35 37.73
N LEU A 436 12.40 11.87 36.50
CA LEU A 436 12.95 12.66 35.39
C LEU A 436 11.80 13.45 34.76
N GLU A 437 11.72 14.74 35.07
CA GLU A 437 10.74 15.65 34.46
C GLU A 437 11.32 16.24 33.15
N TYR A 438 10.69 15.94 32.01
CA TYR A 438 11.07 16.52 30.71
C TYR A 438 10.40 17.89 30.56
N LYS A 439 11.15 18.97 30.75
CA LYS A 439 10.71 20.31 30.35
C LYS A 439 10.99 20.52 28.86
N SER A 440 9.95 20.57 28.04
CA SER A 440 10.06 21.00 26.64
C SER A 440 10.53 22.45 26.57
N VAL A 441 11.65 22.71 25.89
CA VAL A 441 12.05 24.07 25.51
C VAL A 441 11.46 24.37 24.14
N SER A 442 10.65 25.42 24.03
CA SER A 442 10.16 25.93 22.75
C SER A 442 11.24 26.79 22.09
N CYS A 443 11.77 26.37 20.94
CA CYS A 443 12.64 27.20 20.10
C CYS A 443 11.78 28.14 19.24
N THR A 444 12.17 29.42 19.11
CA THR A 444 11.57 30.35 18.16
C THR A 444 12.39 30.40 16.86
N GLU A 445 11.76 30.79 15.74
CA GLU A 445 12.38 30.86 14.40
C GLU A 445 13.68 31.69 14.34
N SER A 446 13.88 32.61 15.29
CA SER A 446 15.09 33.44 15.36
C SER A 446 16.37 32.67 15.71
N ASP A 447 16.25 31.54 16.41
CA ASP A 447 17.41 30.79 16.92
C ASP A 447 18.01 29.87 15.85
N THR A 448 17.17 29.35 14.94
CA THR A 448 17.58 28.51 13.80
C THR A 448 18.38 29.26 12.73
N LEU A 449 18.16 30.57 12.57
CA LEU A 449 18.85 31.39 11.56
C LEU A 449 20.26 31.80 11.97
N LYS A 450 20.63 31.71 13.26
CA LYS A 450 21.94 32.13 13.78
C LYS A 450 22.94 31.00 14.01
N GLY A 451 22.56 29.75 13.72
CA GLY A 451 23.47 28.59 13.86
C GLY A 451 23.83 28.23 15.30
N ASN A 452 22.98 28.58 16.28
CA ASN A 452 23.18 28.17 17.67
C ASN A 452 22.67 26.73 17.88
N ASP A 453 23.52 25.87 18.45
CA ASP A 453 23.13 24.51 18.84
C ASP A 453 22.12 24.55 20.00
N CYS A 454 20.94 23.98 19.79
CA CYS A 454 19.91 23.81 20.82
C CYS A 454 20.25 22.59 21.68
N HIS A 455 20.84 22.81 22.86
CA HIS A 455 21.09 21.75 23.83
C HIS A 455 19.95 21.68 24.86
N GLY A 456 19.25 20.54 24.90
CA GLY A 456 18.38 20.19 26.02
C GLY A 456 19.23 19.83 27.25
N VAL A 457 18.94 20.41 28.40
CA VAL A 457 19.63 20.11 29.66
C VAL A 457 18.77 19.15 30.49
N TRP A 458 19.31 17.99 30.81
CA TRP A 458 18.75 17.12 31.86
C TRP A 458 19.12 17.71 33.22
N LYS A 459 18.12 18.11 34.01
CA LYS A 459 18.34 18.36 35.44
C LYS A 459 17.91 17.12 36.21
N LEU A 460 18.85 16.57 36.98
CA LEU A 460 18.52 15.70 38.10
C LEU A 460 18.07 16.61 39.24
N ASP A 461 16.80 16.58 39.61
CA ASP A 461 16.37 17.09 40.91
C ASP A 461 16.69 16.01 41.97
N GLN A 462 17.39 16.42 43.03
CA GLN A 462 17.79 15.57 44.15
C GLN A 462 16.62 15.23 45.07
#